data_AF-A0A7C5YLP6-F1
#
_entry.id   AF-A0A7C5YLP6-F1
#
_cell.length_a   1.000
_cell.length_b   1.000
_cell.length_c   1.000
_cell.angle_alpha   90.00
_cell.angle_beta   90.00
_cell.angle_gamma   90.00
#
_symmetry.space_group_name_H-M   'P 1'
#
loop_
_entity.id
_entity.type
_entity.pdbx_description
1 polymer ?
#
loop_
_entity_poly.entity_id
_entity_poly.type
_entity_poly.pdbx_seq_one_letter_code
_entity_poly.pdbx_strand_id
1 'polypeptide(L)'
;MLVTTLPDVPGYRITKVLGVVKGSTVRATHFGRDLLASLRQIVGGELKEYTEMLVSARAEAERRMLEEAARLGANAVVNVRFSSSNITSNAAEIMAYGTAVIVEPDHTAG
;
A
#
# COMPACT_ATOMS: atom_id res chain seq x y z
N MET A 1 -0.73 -4.27 -14.33
CA MET A 1 -0.77 -5.32 -13.30
C MET A 1 -2.08 -5.18 -12.55
N LEU A 2 -2.85 -6.25 -12.37
CA LEU A 2 -4.09 -6.21 -11.61
C LEU A 2 -3.79 -6.20 -10.11
N VAL A 3 -4.48 -5.38 -9.33
CA VAL A 3 -4.25 -5.25 -7.89
C VAL A 3 -5.59 -5.27 -7.18
N THR A 4 -5.74 -6.10 -6.16
CA THR A 4 -6.99 -6.20 -5.40
C THR A 4 -6.76 -6.52 -3.93
N THR A 5 -7.69 -6.07 -3.09
CA THR A 5 -7.75 -6.44 -1.67
C THR A 5 -8.47 -7.78 -1.46
N LEU A 6 -9.16 -8.31 -2.49
CA LEU A 6 -9.76 -9.64 -2.47
C LEU A 6 -8.70 -10.75 -2.55
N PRO A 7 -8.95 -11.94 -2.01
CA PRO A 7 -8.04 -13.08 -2.12
C PRO A 7 -7.98 -13.67 -3.54
N ASP A 8 -9.01 -13.42 -4.35
CA ASP A 8 -9.20 -13.90 -5.72
C ASP A 8 -9.60 -12.74 -6.67
N VAL A 9 -9.74 -13.07 -7.96
CA VAL A 9 -10.06 -12.10 -9.02
C VAL A 9 -11.24 -12.62 -9.83
N PRO A 10 -12.48 -12.15 -9.59
CA PRO A 10 -13.65 -12.58 -10.34
C PRO A 10 -13.45 -12.44 -11.87
N GLY A 11 -13.82 -13.49 -12.62
CA GLY A 11 -13.59 -13.57 -14.06
C GLY A 11 -12.17 -14.01 -14.46
N TYR A 12 -11.31 -14.30 -13.49
CA TYR A 12 -9.96 -14.82 -13.71
C TYR A 12 -9.67 -16.01 -12.79
N ARG A 13 -8.74 -16.87 -13.21
CA ARG A 13 -8.20 -17.97 -12.40
C ARG A 13 -6.73 -17.71 -12.11
N ILE A 14 -6.34 -17.88 -10.85
CA ILE A 14 -4.93 -17.87 -10.45
C ILE A 14 -4.27 -19.16 -10.96
N THR A 15 -3.26 -19.04 -11.82
CA THR A 15 -2.52 -20.17 -12.39
C THR A 15 -1.18 -20.41 -11.71
N LYS A 16 -0.58 -19.40 -11.08
CA LYS A 16 0.66 -19.52 -10.29
C LYS A 16 0.67 -18.55 -9.12
N VAL A 17 1.20 -18.99 -7.97
CA VAL A 17 1.55 -18.15 -6.83
C VAL A 17 3.06 -17.95 -6.82
N LEU A 18 3.50 -16.70 -6.82
CA LEU A 18 4.91 -16.33 -6.93
C LEU A 18 5.53 -15.95 -5.58
N GLY A 19 4.70 -15.76 -4.55
CA GLY A 19 5.12 -15.48 -3.19
C GLY A 19 4.56 -14.18 -2.64
N VAL A 20 4.98 -13.84 -1.43
CA VAL A 20 4.63 -12.59 -0.78
C VAL A 20 5.48 -11.46 -1.36
N VAL A 21 4.85 -10.33 -1.65
CA VAL A 21 5.51 -9.09 -2.06
C VAL A 21 5.19 -7.97 -1.09
N LYS A 22 6.12 -7.04 -0.92
CA LYS A 22 6.03 -5.95 0.04
C LYS A 22 6.79 -4.71 -0.43
N GLY A 23 6.31 -3.57 -0.01
CA GLY A 23 7.00 -2.30 -0.16
C GLY A 23 6.73 -1.46 1.07
N SER A 24 7.77 -0.85 1.61
CA SER A 24 7.60 0.04 2.76
C SER A 24 8.31 1.36 2.55
N THR A 25 7.87 2.36 3.30
CA THR A 25 8.51 3.67 3.38
C THR A 25 8.43 4.19 4.81
N VAL A 26 9.48 4.89 5.24
CA VAL A 26 9.55 5.49 6.57
C VAL A 26 9.44 7.00 6.42
N ARG A 27 8.54 7.61 7.20
CA ARG A 27 8.33 9.06 7.22
C ARG A 27 8.67 9.61 8.61
N ALA A 28 9.44 10.69 8.63
CA ALA A 28 9.68 11.43 9.86
C ALA A 28 8.38 12.13 10.31
N THR A 29 8.00 11.95 11.56
CA THR A 29 6.81 12.58 12.14
C THR A 29 7.08 14.01 12.63
N HIS A 30 8.34 14.48 12.56
CA HIS A 30 8.71 15.87 12.87
C HIS A 30 8.08 16.92 11.95
N PHE A 31 7.61 16.53 10.75
CA PHE A 31 6.77 17.40 9.91
C PHE A 31 5.52 17.89 10.68
N GLY A 32 5.12 17.14 11.68
CA GLY A 32 3.98 17.42 12.53
C GLY A 32 4.19 18.44 13.66
N ARG A 33 5.42 18.66 14.12
CA ARG A 33 5.66 19.53 15.30
C ARG A 33 5.39 21.00 14.98
N ASP A 34 5.78 21.44 13.79
CA ASP A 34 5.52 22.80 13.30
C ASP A 34 4.05 22.96 12.90
N LEU A 35 3.43 21.89 12.38
CA LEU A 35 2.00 21.90 12.05
C LEU A 35 1.10 21.91 13.28
N LEU A 36 1.46 21.22 14.37
CA LEU A 36 0.73 21.27 15.63
C LEU A 36 0.75 22.66 16.28
N ALA A 37 1.77 23.48 16.01
CA ALA A 37 1.83 24.86 16.45
C ALA A 37 0.83 25.76 15.68
N SER A 38 0.59 25.50 14.39
CA SER A 38 -0.42 26.20 13.57
C SER A 38 -1.84 25.63 13.71
N LEU A 39 -1.98 24.37 14.15
CA LEU A 39 -3.25 23.67 14.38
C LEU A 39 -3.98 24.05 15.67
N ARG A 40 -3.35 24.81 16.58
CA ARG A 40 -4.04 25.36 17.76
C ARG A 40 -5.26 26.23 17.40
N GLN A 41 -5.41 26.61 16.13
CA GLN A 41 -6.57 27.33 15.59
C GLN A 41 -7.64 26.44 14.91
N ILE A 42 -7.36 25.14 14.67
CA ILE A 42 -8.29 24.24 13.97
C ILE A 42 -9.01 23.33 14.97
N VAL A 43 -10.22 23.72 15.36
CA VAL A 43 -11.13 22.85 16.12
C VAL A 43 -11.73 21.82 15.15
N GLY A 44 -11.32 20.55 15.28
CA GLY A 44 -12.03 19.38 14.74
C GLY A 44 -11.91 19.10 13.24
N GLY A 45 -11.04 19.80 12.51
CA GLY A 45 -10.83 19.61 11.07
C GLY A 45 -9.81 18.53 10.71
N GLU A 46 -9.81 18.12 9.44
CA GLU A 46 -8.80 17.21 8.87
C GLU A 46 -7.41 17.86 8.89
N LEU A 47 -6.39 17.08 9.27
CA LEU A 47 -5.00 17.48 9.22
C LEU A 47 -4.44 17.34 7.78
N LYS A 48 -4.82 18.26 6.89
CA LYS A 48 -4.55 18.17 5.44
C LYS A 48 -3.12 17.76 5.08
N GLU A 49 -2.11 18.38 5.68
CA GLU A 49 -0.72 18.04 5.34
C GLU A 49 -0.32 16.63 5.80
N TYR A 50 -0.84 16.15 6.93
CA TYR A 50 -0.65 14.75 7.33
C TYR A 50 -1.41 13.80 6.41
N THR A 51 -2.61 14.16 5.96
CA THR A 51 -3.34 13.39 4.95
C THR A 51 -2.53 13.29 3.65
N GLU A 52 -2.03 14.41 3.15
CA GLU A 52 -1.18 14.45 1.94
C GLU A 52 0.10 13.62 2.11
N MET A 53 0.76 13.73 3.26
CA MET A 53 1.90 12.88 3.62
C MET A 53 1.54 11.39 3.60
N LEU A 54 0.39 11.00 4.17
CA LEU A 54 -0.06 9.61 4.20
C LEU A 54 -0.41 9.09 2.81
N VAL A 55 -1.05 9.91 1.96
CA VAL A 55 -1.34 9.57 0.56
C VAL A 55 -0.03 9.29 -0.20
N SER A 56 0.95 10.20 -0.10
CA SER A 56 2.26 10.03 -0.71
C SER A 56 3.00 8.80 -0.19
N ALA A 57 2.98 8.56 1.12
CA ALA A 57 3.62 7.41 1.74
C ALA A 57 3.01 6.08 1.28
N ARG A 58 1.67 5.98 1.22
CA ARG A 58 0.98 4.78 0.73
C ARG A 58 1.28 4.52 -0.75
N ALA A 59 1.26 5.56 -1.58
CA ALA A 59 1.59 5.43 -3.00
C ALA A 59 3.04 4.94 -3.22
N GLU A 60 4.00 5.42 -2.42
CA GLU A 60 5.38 4.94 -2.48
C GLU A 60 5.52 3.47 -2.04
N ALA A 61 4.88 3.10 -0.92
CA ALA A 61 4.89 1.73 -0.42
C ALA A 61 4.25 0.76 -1.43
N GLU A 62 3.10 1.12 -1.99
CA GLU A 62 2.43 0.35 -3.04
C GLU A 62 3.30 0.22 -4.29
N ARG A 63 3.89 1.31 -4.78
CA ARG A 63 4.78 1.26 -5.94
C ARG A 63 5.93 0.28 -5.73
N ARG A 64 6.60 0.30 -4.57
CA ARG A 64 7.70 -0.64 -4.24
C ARG A 64 7.23 -2.10 -4.19
N MET A 65 6.03 -2.35 -3.66
CA MET A 65 5.41 -3.69 -3.67
C MET A 65 5.16 -4.18 -5.10
N LEU A 66 4.65 -3.30 -5.98
CA LEU A 66 4.39 -3.63 -7.38
C LEU A 66 5.68 -3.83 -8.19
N GLU A 67 6.73 -3.05 -7.90
CA GLU A 67 8.06 -3.25 -8.47
C GLU A 67 8.63 -4.63 -8.08
N GLU A 68 8.42 -5.07 -6.83
CA GLU A 68 8.79 -6.43 -6.41
C GLU A 68 7.97 -7.51 -7.13
N ALA A 69 6.67 -7.34 -7.25
CA ALA A 69 5.80 -8.24 -8.00
C ALA A 69 6.23 -8.35 -9.48
N ALA A 70 6.58 -7.23 -10.10
CA ALA A 70 7.08 -7.19 -11.47
C ALA A 70 8.40 -7.96 -11.62
N ARG A 71 9.32 -7.85 -10.66
CA ARG A 71 10.58 -8.63 -10.64
C ARG A 71 10.35 -10.14 -10.56
N LEU A 72 9.26 -10.57 -9.92
CA LEU A 72 8.85 -11.98 -9.86
C LEU A 72 8.10 -12.43 -11.13
N GLY A 73 7.82 -11.52 -12.07
CA GLY A 73 7.05 -11.82 -13.28
C GLY A 73 5.53 -11.85 -13.06
N ALA A 74 5.03 -11.33 -11.94
CA ALA A 74 3.61 -11.31 -11.63
C ALA A 74 2.81 -10.42 -12.60
N ASN A 75 1.60 -10.86 -12.96
CA ASN A 75 0.65 -10.01 -13.67
C ASN A 75 -0.48 -9.50 -12.75
N ALA A 76 -0.58 -10.02 -11.53
CA ALA A 76 -1.48 -9.53 -10.50
C ALA A 76 -0.92 -9.65 -9.07
N VAL A 77 -1.44 -8.82 -8.16
CA VAL A 77 -1.25 -8.92 -6.71
C VAL A 77 -2.61 -8.97 -6.04
N VAL A 78 -2.86 -10.05 -5.30
CA VAL A 78 -4.11 -10.27 -4.55
C VAL A 78 -3.89 -10.09 -3.05
N ASN A 79 -4.99 -9.96 -2.32
CA ASN A 79 -5.02 -9.81 -0.88
C ASN A 79 -4.14 -8.66 -0.37
N VAL A 80 -4.11 -7.54 -1.11
CA VAL A 80 -3.30 -6.38 -0.73
C VAL A 80 -3.78 -5.79 0.59
N ARG A 81 -2.82 -5.47 1.47
CA ARG A 81 -3.04 -4.85 2.77
C ARG A 81 -2.03 -3.73 2.97
N PHE A 82 -2.45 -2.74 3.76
CA PHE A 82 -1.57 -1.69 4.26
C PHE A 82 -1.43 -1.85 5.78
N SER A 83 -0.21 -1.71 6.27
CA SER A 83 0.11 -1.68 7.69
C SER A 83 0.91 -0.41 7.99
N SER A 84 0.78 0.08 9.23
CA SER A 84 1.56 1.20 9.74
C SER A 84 2.14 0.84 11.10
N SER A 85 3.41 1.15 11.32
CA SER A 85 4.09 0.90 12.59
C SER A 85 4.92 2.10 13.03
N ASN A 86 5.00 2.38 14.32
CA ASN A 86 5.93 3.37 14.85
C ASN A 86 7.31 2.71 14.94
N ILE A 87 8.30 3.27 14.25
CA ILE A 87 9.68 2.78 14.29
C ILE A 87 10.44 3.45 15.44
N THR A 88 10.21 4.76 15.62
CA THR A 88 10.70 5.55 16.75
C THR A 88 9.61 6.50 17.22
N SER A 89 9.87 7.29 18.27
CA SER A 89 8.99 8.41 18.65
C SER A 89 8.77 9.42 17.51
N ASN A 90 9.68 9.44 16.54
CA ASN A 90 9.80 10.48 15.53
C ASN A 90 9.73 9.95 14.08
N ALA A 91 9.37 8.68 13.90
CA ALA A 91 9.27 8.06 12.58
C ALA A 91 8.28 6.91 12.58
N ALA A 92 7.47 6.83 11.52
CA ALA A 92 6.55 5.73 11.27
C ALA A 92 6.82 5.08 9.91
N GLU A 93 6.67 3.77 9.85
CA GLU A 93 6.66 3.01 8.61
C GLU A 93 5.22 2.89 8.10
N ILE A 94 5.06 3.02 6.79
CA ILE A 94 3.89 2.56 6.03
C ILE A 94 4.36 1.44 5.12
N MET A 95 3.73 0.27 5.23
CA MET A 95 4.00 -0.92 4.43
C MET A 95 2.76 -1.32 3.64
N ALA A 96 2.93 -1.61 2.35
CA ALA A 96 1.99 -2.33 1.51
C ALA A 96 2.51 -3.75 1.31
N TYR A 97 1.64 -4.76 1.41
CA TYR A 97 2.00 -6.15 1.13
C TYR A 97 0.83 -6.93 0.56
N GLY A 98 1.13 -8.01 -0.16
CA GLY A 98 0.13 -8.89 -0.77
C GLY A 98 0.79 -10.15 -1.35
N THR A 99 0.02 -10.89 -2.15
CA THR A 99 0.52 -12.11 -2.81
C THR A 99 0.63 -11.88 -4.31
N ALA A 100 1.85 -12.00 -4.84
CA ALA A 100 2.11 -11.95 -6.28
C ALA A 100 1.65 -13.24 -6.95
N VAL A 101 0.88 -13.11 -8.03
CA VAL A 101 0.29 -14.24 -8.75
C VAL A 101 0.32 -14.03 -10.27
N ILE A 102 0.14 -15.13 -11.01
CA ILE A 102 -0.27 -15.11 -12.41
C ILE A 102 -1.75 -15.45 -12.46
N VAL A 103 -2.53 -14.62 -13.15
CA VAL A 103 -3.95 -14.86 -13.45
C VAL A 103 -4.20 -14.93 -14.95
N GLU A 104 -5.19 -15.72 -15.35
CA GLU A 104 -5.69 -15.84 -16.73
C GLU A 104 -7.22 -15.71 -16.75
N PRO A 105 -7.84 -15.14 -17.80
CA PRO A 105 -9.30 -15.06 -17.91
C PRO A 105 -9.96 -16.44 -17.76
N ASP A 106 -11.06 -16.48 -17.02
CA ASP A 106 -11.81 -17.72 -16.86
C ASP A 106 -12.86 -17.85 -17.97
N HIS A 107 -12.55 -18.64 -19.00
CA HIS A 107 -13.42 -18.84 -20.18
C HIS A 107 -14.69 -19.67 -19.91
N THR A 108 -14.95 -20.05 -18.66
CA THR A 108 -16.16 -20.76 -18.24
C THR A 108 -17.35 -19.85 -17.92
N ALA A 109 -17.20 -18.53 -18.05
CA ALA A 109 -18.33 -17.59 -18.02
C ALA A 109 -18.99 -17.51 -19.40
N GLY A 110 -19.68 -18.58 -19.80
CA GLY A 110 -20.54 -18.67 -20.97
C GLY A 110 -21.89 -19.27 -20.60
#